data_AF-A0A091BZH5-F1
#
_entry.id   AF-A0A091BZH5-F1
#
_cell.length_a   1.000
_cell.length_b   1.000
_cell.length_c   1.000
_cell.angle_alpha   90.00
_cell.angle_beta   90.00
_cell.angle_gamma   90.00
#
_symmetry.space_group_name_H-M   'P 1'
#
loop_
_entity.id
_entity.type
_entity.pdbx_description
1 polymer ?
#
loop_
_entity_poly.entity_id
_entity_poly.type
_entity_poly.pdbx_seq_one_letter_code
_entity_poly.pdbx_strand_id
1 'polypeptide(L)' 'MHIEAQTYLYNFYTSFGFEAVSEEYLEDGIPHINMEKNDYATS' A
#
# COMPACT_ATOMS: atom_id res chain seq x y z
N MET A 1 6.90 5.31 5.46
CA MET A 1 7.34 4.66 4.21
C MET A 1 6.18 4.64 3.22
N HIS A 2 6.40 4.96 1.95
CA HIS A 2 5.38 4.96 0.89
C HIS A 2 5.75 3.93 -0.18
N ILE A 3 4.78 3.18 -0.71
CA ILE A 3 4.96 2.19 -1.77
C ILE A 3 3.78 2.23 -2.76
N GLU A 4 4.07 1.88 -4.02
CA GLU A 4 3.08 1.64 -5.09
C GLU A 4 2.89 0.12 -5.18
N ALA A 5 2.01 -0.45 -4.35
CA ALA A 5 1.84 -1.89 -4.26
C ALA A 5 0.93 -2.38 -5.40
N GLN A 6 1.25 -3.52 -6.02
CA GLN A 6 0.28 -4.22 -6.86
C GLN A 6 -0.93 -4.65 -6.01
N THR A 7 -2.16 -4.43 -6.46
CA THR A 7 -3.37 -4.60 -5.61
C THR A 7 -3.50 -6.00 -5.01
N TYR A 8 -3.05 -7.04 -5.72
CA TYR A 8 -3.12 -8.42 -5.19
C TYR A 8 -2.23 -8.63 -3.94
N LEU A 9 -1.25 -7.76 -3.68
CA LEU A 9 -0.40 -7.77 -2.48
C LEU A 9 -0.97 -6.93 -1.32
N TYR A 10 -2.16 -6.34 -1.48
CA TYR A 10 -2.78 -5.49 -0.46
C TYR A 10 -2.81 -6.15 0.92
N ASN A 11 -3.31 -7.38 1.02
CA ASN A 11 -3.40 -8.10 2.31
C ASN A 11 -2.02 -8.43 2.88
N PHE A 12 -1.03 -8.69 2.03
CA PHE A 12 0.34 -8.94 2.44
C PHE A 12 0.92 -7.68 3.09
N TYR A 13 0.90 -6.53 2.41
CA TYR A 13 1.43 -5.28 2.97
C TYR A 13 0.63 -4.76 4.16
N THR A 14 -0.69 -4.95 4.17
CA THR A 14 -1.54 -4.66 5.33
C THR A 14 -1.07 -5.45 6.56
N SER A 15 -0.64 -6.71 6.41
CA SER A 15 -0.09 -7.51 7.52
C SER A 15 1.22 -6.96 8.11
N PHE A 16 1.94 -6.12 7.37
CA PHE A 16 3.14 -5.39 7.84
C PHE A 16 2.82 -3.99 8.38
N GLY A 17 1.54 -3.61 8.47
CA GLY A 17 1.10 -2.31 8.97
C GLY A 17 1.14 -1.18 7.93
N PHE A 18 1.09 -1.51 6.64
CA PHE A 18 0.81 -0.52 5.61
C PHE A 18 -0.70 -0.29 5.50
N GLU A 19 -1.09 0.93 5.18
CA GLU A 19 -2.47 1.36 4.97
C GLU A 19 -2.61 1.92 3.55
N ALA A 20 -3.71 1.61 2.86
CA ALA A 20 -3.98 2.20 1.56
C ALA A 20 -4.33 3.68 1.66
N VAL A 21 -3.72 4.49 0.80
CA VAL A 21 -3.90 5.95 0.73
C VAL A 21 -4.39 6.44 -0.63
N SER A 22 -4.64 5.52 -1.57
CA SER A 22 -5.30 5.80 -2.84
C SER A 22 -6.37 4.76 -3.15
N GLU A 23 -7.19 5.06 -4.16
CA GLU A 23 -7.96 4.05 -4.87
C GLU A 23 -7.04 3.20 -5.77
N GLU A 24 -7.56 2.08 -6.28
CA GLU A 24 -6.87 1.27 -7.28
C GLU A 24 -6.72 2.05 -8.59
N TYR A 25 -5.54 1.93 -9.23
CA TYR A 25 -5.27 2.48 -10.55
C TYR A 25 -4.47 1.49 -11.41
N LEU A 26 -4.51 1.64 -12.73
CA LEU A 26 -3.71 0.83 -13.65
C LEU A 26 -2.38 1.52 -13.96
N GLU A 27 -1.31 0.75 -13.86
CA GLU A 27 0.02 1.12 -14.33
C GLU A 27 0.55 -0.03 -15.20
N ASP A 28 0.88 0.26 -16.46
CA ASP A 28 1.22 -0.73 -17.49
C ASP A 28 0.24 -1.92 -17.59
N GLY A 29 -1.04 -1.66 -17.29
CA GLY A 29 -2.11 -2.67 -17.32
C GLY A 29 -2.17 -3.57 -16.08
N ILE A 30 -1.35 -3.29 -15.06
CA ILE A 30 -1.36 -4.00 -13.78
C ILE A 30 -2.05 -3.10 -12.73
N PRO A 31 -2.99 -3.64 -11.93
CA PRO A 31 -3.64 -2.88 -10.87
C PRO A 31 -2.67 -2.60 -9.70
N HIS A 32 -2.58 -1.34 -9.32
CA HIS A 32 -1.75 -0.82 -8.23
C HIS A 32 -2.59 0.01 -7.25
N ILE A 33 -2.09 0.13 -6.02
CA ILE A 33 -2.64 0.94 -4.94
C ILE A 33 -1.48 1.54 -4.14
N ASN A 34 -1.57 2.84 -3.85
CA ASN A 34 -0.58 3.51 -3.00
C ASN A 34 -0.83 3.13 -1.55
N MET A 35 0.23 2.76 -0.85
CA MET A 35 0.17 2.41 0.57
C MET A 35 1.25 3.14 1.37
N GLU A 36 0.92 3.48 2.60
CA GLU A 36 1.81 4.13 3.54
C GLU A 36 1.91 3.37 4.86
N LYS A 37 3.10 3.34 5.43
CA LYS A 37 3.36 2.86 6.78
C LYS A 37 3.95 3.99 7.62
N ASN A 38 3.26 4.37 8.67
CA ASN A 38 3.76 5.33 9.64
C ASN A 38 4.67 4.59 10.64
N ASP A 39 5.98 4.87 10.59
CA ASP A 39 6.97 4.23 11.46
C ASP A 39 7.07 4.91 12.84
N TYR A 40 6.33 6.00 13.06
CA TYR A 40 6.23 6.65 14.36
C TYR A 40 5.23 5.89 15.23
N ALA A 41 5.72 4.88 15.95
CA ALA A 41 5.01 4.32 17.09
C ALA A 41 4.67 5.45 18.06
N THR A 42 3.39 5.63 18.36
CA THR A 42 2.95 6.49 19.45
C THR A 42 3.67 6.04 20.72
N SER A 43 4.39 6.98 21.35
CA SER A 43 5.04 6.82 22.64
C SER A 43 4.04 6.49 23.74
#